data_AF-A0A256XQJ0-F1
#
_entry.id   AF-A0A256XQJ0-F1
#
_cell.length_a   1.000
_cell.length_b   1.000
_cell.length_c   1.000
_cell.angle_alpha   90.00
_cell.angle_beta   90.00
_cell.angle_gamma   90.00
#
_symmetry.space_group_name_H-M   'P 1'
#
loop_
_entity.id
_entity.type
_entity.pdbx_description
1 polymer ?
#
loop_
_entity_poly.entity_id
_entity_poly.type
_entity_poly.pdbx_seq_one_letter_code
_entity_poly.pdbx_strand_id
1 'polypeptide(L)'
;MMAKDELKIPSKYYMLLPEALKKENLSELEEQLKNSILWCFYLNDLSEEERKTIMQKVLLSNIRFFPRFDPVQICLFNEKRRERILQRLKEVLKKIKNYGNILDVQHYISQIHGYLAREDNNITKLSHNESVILREVSKNPTISLRQLARKVGLSVSGARKIYLALKSKIRFSCLLNPHALKLRHFILLYQKLTKSKTIPFREKLMTNVWVRTAYDFSSDPETLFTSVYIPNDVKIIKKFLKSVKKAEKYCKVEVYDVKEYRCSFNMSYLKNGVWRFDARNWLLNMEQRSILTEDTYTFSVKYFPVDVKLTKDDLVLIECLLRDSRMEIEKLKIFLPNLSISEISRKKTMFIDKKIVVPYVFLNFLGAQLDNDGLLLLESSKELEFQKQIMSLLPCSFIVDARKVYPNTCNTLFVFFQITPQSFWNFFKICNSKKDELNIKKMFYESRRIGTRSITLLFDRWDEEKQQWKWYDNEVDVFAFENVSFLTD
;
A
#
# COMPACT_ATOMS: atom_id res chain seq x y z
N MET A 1 20.94 1.26 47.70
CA MET A 1 21.61 0.20 46.90
C MET A 1 20.66 -1.01 46.86
N MET A 2 19.90 -1.18 45.79
CA MET A 2 19.11 -2.40 45.54
C MET A 2 19.90 -3.29 44.57
N ALA A 3 20.00 -4.58 44.89
CA ALA A 3 20.78 -5.56 44.16
C ALA A 3 20.46 -5.56 42.66
N LYS A 4 21.52 -5.54 41.83
CA LYS A 4 21.48 -5.91 40.41
C LYS A 4 21.22 -7.41 40.28
N ASP A 5 20.01 -7.85 40.61
CA ASP A 5 19.49 -9.04 39.96
C ASP A 5 19.07 -8.59 38.56
N GLU A 6 20.00 -8.68 37.61
CA GLU A 6 19.65 -8.54 36.20
C GLU A 6 18.59 -9.60 35.90
N LEU A 7 17.34 -9.17 35.69
CA LEU A 7 16.26 -10.02 35.23
C LEU A 7 16.73 -10.75 33.96
N LYS A 8 17.03 -12.03 34.08
CA LYS A 8 17.55 -12.86 32.99
C LYS A 8 16.49 -13.87 32.55
N ILE A 9 16.20 -13.86 31.26
CA ILE A 9 15.35 -14.86 30.63
C ILE A 9 16.18 -16.14 30.42
N PRO A 10 15.68 -17.32 30.80
CA PRO A 10 16.40 -18.58 30.57
C PRO A 10 16.74 -18.80 29.08
N SER A 11 17.95 -19.33 28.83
CA SER A 11 18.50 -19.53 27.47
C SER A 11 17.61 -20.38 26.56
N LYS A 12 16.82 -21.31 27.13
CA LYS A 12 15.88 -22.16 26.38
C LYS A 12 14.87 -21.37 25.52
N TYR A 13 14.49 -20.17 25.93
CA TYR A 13 13.53 -19.34 25.17
C TYR A 13 14.15 -18.68 23.94
N TYR A 14 15.47 -18.47 23.92
CA TYR A 14 16.17 -17.89 22.77
C TYR A 14 16.14 -18.83 21.55
N MET A 15 15.94 -20.13 21.75
CA MET A 15 15.72 -21.08 20.66
C MET A 15 14.40 -20.87 19.91
N LEU A 16 13.44 -20.16 20.52
CA LEU A 16 12.15 -19.83 19.91
C LEU A 16 12.25 -18.60 18.99
N LEU A 17 13.31 -17.82 19.10
CA LEU A 17 13.49 -16.63 18.28
C LEU A 17 13.81 -17.00 16.82
N PRO A 18 13.28 -16.24 15.85
CA PRO A 18 13.76 -16.26 14.48
C PRO A 18 15.22 -15.79 14.39
N GLU A 19 15.99 -16.30 13.42
CA GLU A 19 17.42 -15.95 13.25
C GLU A 19 17.68 -14.44 13.14
N ALA A 20 16.77 -13.69 12.51
CA ALA A 20 16.87 -12.25 12.40
C ALA A 20 16.89 -11.52 13.76
N LEU A 21 16.23 -12.06 14.78
CA LEU A 21 16.16 -11.52 16.14
C LEU A 21 17.24 -12.09 17.09
N LYS A 22 18.13 -12.95 16.58
CA LYS A 22 19.27 -13.49 17.36
C LYS A 22 20.56 -12.70 17.16
N LYS A 23 20.56 -11.70 16.28
CA LYS A 23 21.74 -10.88 15.96
C LYS A 23 22.13 -9.99 17.16
N GLU A 24 23.40 -9.64 17.24
CA GLU A 24 23.93 -8.77 18.32
C GLU A 24 23.56 -7.30 18.13
N ASN A 25 23.52 -6.82 16.87
CA ASN A 25 23.24 -5.42 16.54
C ASN A 25 21.80 -5.25 16.04
N LEU A 26 20.84 -5.30 16.97
CA LEU A 26 19.43 -5.04 16.70
C LEU A 26 19.12 -3.55 16.81
N SER A 27 18.24 -3.04 15.94
CA SER A 27 17.65 -1.72 16.12
C SER A 27 16.66 -1.73 17.30
N GLU A 28 16.32 -0.55 17.82
CA GLU A 28 15.51 -0.42 19.04
C GLU A 28 14.18 -1.19 18.97
N LEU A 29 13.49 -1.11 17.84
CA LEU A 29 12.21 -1.79 17.63
C LEU A 29 12.35 -3.32 17.61
N GLU A 30 13.48 -3.81 17.12
CA GLU A 30 13.79 -5.23 17.02
C GLU A 30 14.11 -5.81 18.39
N GLU A 31 14.87 -5.06 19.20
CA GLU A 31 15.14 -5.41 20.59
C GLU A 31 13.84 -5.41 21.41
N GLN A 32 12.96 -4.43 21.21
CA GLN A 32 11.64 -4.39 21.83
C GLN A 32 10.78 -5.61 21.49
N LEU A 33 10.76 -6.04 20.21
CA LEU A 33 10.01 -7.22 19.78
C LEU A 33 10.60 -8.51 20.33
N LYS A 34 11.93 -8.66 20.27
CA LYS A 34 12.66 -9.78 20.87
C LYS A 34 12.30 -9.91 22.34
N ASN A 35 12.36 -8.81 23.09
CA ASN A 35 11.99 -8.76 24.49
C ASN A 35 10.54 -9.21 24.70
N SER A 36 9.59 -8.66 23.94
CA SER A 36 8.19 -9.07 24.05
C SER A 36 7.98 -10.56 23.82
N ILE A 37 8.59 -11.16 22.79
CA ILE A 37 8.44 -12.60 22.50
C ILE A 37 8.99 -13.43 23.66
N LEU A 38 10.23 -13.15 24.08
CA LEU A 38 10.92 -13.93 25.11
C LEU A 38 10.19 -13.85 26.45
N TRP A 39 9.83 -12.63 26.88
CA TRP A 39 9.12 -12.40 28.13
C TRP A 39 7.72 -13.02 28.11
N CYS A 40 7.02 -13.01 26.96
CA CYS A 40 5.70 -13.61 26.85
C CYS A 40 5.72 -15.13 27.08
N PHE A 41 6.75 -15.84 26.58
CA PHE A 41 6.92 -17.26 26.86
C PHE A 41 7.39 -17.52 28.29
N TYR A 42 8.38 -16.75 28.76
CA TYR A 42 8.93 -16.96 30.09
C TYR A 42 7.90 -16.75 31.19
N LEU A 43 7.17 -15.63 31.17
CA LEU A 43 6.16 -15.34 32.18
C LEU A 43 5.04 -16.39 32.21
N ASN A 44 4.67 -16.97 31.06
CA ASN A 44 3.63 -17.98 31.02
C ASN A 44 4.05 -19.35 31.58
N ASP A 45 5.33 -19.68 31.51
CA ASP A 45 5.84 -20.95 32.03
C ASP A 45 6.05 -20.93 33.56
N LEU A 46 6.02 -19.75 34.19
CA LEU A 46 6.11 -19.59 35.64
C LEU A 46 4.79 -19.98 36.34
N SER A 47 4.90 -20.45 37.58
CA SER A 47 3.75 -20.58 38.49
C SER A 47 3.10 -19.23 38.75
N GLU A 48 1.86 -19.20 39.24
CA GLU A 48 1.13 -17.94 39.43
C GLU A 48 1.84 -16.97 40.39
N GLU A 49 2.39 -17.48 41.49
CA GLU A 49 3.10 -16.68 42.50
C GLU A 49 4.43 -16.12 41.96
N GLU A 50 5.22 -16.97 41.29
CA GLU A 50 6.46 -16.55 40.62
C GLU A 50 6.17 -15.55 39.51
N ARG A 51 5.14 -15.79 38.70
CA ARG A 51 4.73 -14.90 37.61
C ARG A 51 4.38 -13.51 38.15
N LYS A 52 3.57 -13.41 39.22
CA LYS A 52 3.23 -12.12 39.84
C LYS A 52 4.47 -11.38 40.31
N THR A 53 5.38 -12.09 40.99
CA THR A 53 6.63 -11.53 41.50
C THR A 53 7.53 -11.02 40.37
N ILE A 54 7.72 -11.81 39.32
CA ILE A 54 8.55 -11.43 38.17
C ILE A 54 7.89 -10.31 37.36
N MET A 55 6.57 -10.31 37.17
CA MET A 55 5.84 -9.21 36.50
C MET A 55 6.04 -7.87 37.23
N GLN A 56 6.00 -7.84 38.56
CA GLN A 56 6.29 -6.63 39.34
C GLN A 56 7.72 -6.13 39.09
N LYS A 57 8.71 -7.04 39.11
CA LYS A 57 10.10 -6.68 38.80
C LYS A 57 10.26 -6.15 37.37
N VAL A 58 9.58 -6.76 36.40
CA VAL A 58 9.58 -6.32 34.99
C VAL A 58 8.98 -4.93 34.83
N LEU A 59 7.85 -4.63 35.50
CA LEU A 59 7.20 -3.32 35.45
C LEU A 59 8.06 -2.19 36.05
N LEU A 60 8.91 -2.52 37.02
CA LEU A 60 9.85 -1.59 37.65
C LEU A 60 11.19 -1.50 36.90
N SER A 61 11.38 -2.29 35.85
CA SER A 61 12.60 -2.30 35.04
C SER A 61 12.52 -1.34 33.85
N ASN A 62 13.66 -1.03 33.24
CA ASN A 62 13.73 -0.25 32.00
C ASN A 62 13.59 -1.10 30.73
N ILE A 63 13.07 -2.34 30.85
CA ILE A 63 12.85 -3.20 29.68
C ILE A 63 11.74 -2.60 28.82
N ARG A 64 12.07 -2.26 27.58
CA ARG A 64 11.09 -1.77 26.59
C ARG A 64 10.48 -2.95 25.84
N PHE A 65 9.16 -2.97 25.79
CA PHE A 65 8.37 -3.93 25.01
C PHE A 65 7.89 -3.30 23.71
N PHE A 66 7.61 -4.16 22.73
CA PHE A 66 7.03 -3.74 21.48
C PHE A 66 5.63 -3.13 21.69
N PRO A 67 5.33 -1.94 21.12
CA PRO A 67 4.03 -1.31 21.26
C PRO A 67 2.89 -2.24 20.83
N ARG A 68 1.89 -2.45 21.69
CA ARG A 68 0.74 -3.36 21.50
C ARG A 68 1.05 -4.86 21.60
N PHE A 69 2.27 -5.23 22.00
CA PHE A 69 2.62 -6.61 22.34
C PHE A 69 3.37 -6.63 23.67
N ASP A 70 2.65 -6.26 24.73
CA ASP A 70 3.16 -6.22 26.10
C ASP A 70 2.93 -7.59 26.80
N PRO A 71 3.99 -8.31 27.18
CA PRO A 71 3.91 -9.59 27.87
C PRO A 71 3.17 -9.53 29.21
N VAL A 72 3.35 -8.43 29.96
CA VAL A 72 2.67 -8.22 31.24
C VAL A 72 1.18 -8.13 31.00
N GLN A 73 0.76 -7.33 30.02
CA GLN A 73 -0.65 -7.19 29.66
C GLN A 73 -1.27 -8.52 29.21
N ILE A 74 -0.54 -9.32 28.43
CA ILE A 74 -1.00 -10.65 27.99
C ILE A 74 -1.20 -11.60 29.17
N CYS A 75 -0.29 -11.57 30.15
CA CYS A 75 -0.37 -12.39 31.35
C CYS A 75 -1.57 -12.05 32.24
N LEU A 76 -2.09 -10.82 32.17
CA LEU A 76 -3.29 -10.38 32.89
C LEU A 76 -4.60 -10.88 32.24
N PHE A 77 -4.57 -11.42 31.02
CA PHE A 77 -5.74 -12.08 30.45
C PHE A 77 -6.07 -13.39 31.17
N ASN A 78 -7.33 -13.82 31.08
CA ASN A 78 -7.72 -15.14 31.55
C ASN A 78 -6.90 -16.25 30.84
N GLU A 79 -6.70 -17.36 31.53
CA GLU A 79 -5.84 -18.47 31.10
C GLU A 79 -6.15 -18.95 29.68
N LYS A 80 -7.43 -19.19 29.39
CA LYS A 80 -7.90 -19.66 28.08
C LYS A 80 -7.56 -18.69 26.94
N ARG A 81 -7.51 -17.38 27.19
CA ARG A 81 -7.12 -16.35 26.21
C ARG A 81 -5.60 -16.29 26.08
N ARG A 82 -4.88 -16.32 27.20
CA ARG A 82 -3.41 -16.35 27.25
C ARG A 82 -2.82 -17.54 26.49
N GLU A 83 -3.34 -18.75 26.73
CA GLU A 83 -2.91 -19.97 26.03
C GLU A 83 -3.13 -19.89 24.52
N ARG A 84 -4.27 -19.33 24.08
CA ARG A 84 -4.57 -19.14 22.66
C ARG A 84 -3.60 -18.19 21.99
N ILE A 85 -3.26 -17.08 22.66
CA ILE A 85 -2.27 -16.11 22.18
C ILE A 85 -0.91 -16.80 22.01
N LEU A 86 -0.48 -17.58 23.00
CA LEU A 86 0.83 -18.26 22.99
C LEU A 86 0.91 -19.38 21.97
N GLN A 87 -0.14 -20.20 21.83
CA GLN A 87 -0.19 -21.25 20.83
C GLN A 87 -0.07 -20.65 19.42
N ARG A 88 -0.76 -19.52 19.18
CA ARG A 88 -0.65 -18.80 17.91
C ARG A 88 0.72 -18.16 17.70
N LEU A 89 1.31 -17.59 18.74
CA LEU A 89 2.67 -17.08 18.67
C LEU A 89 3.65 -18.20 18.28
N LYS A 90 3.53 -19.39 18.88
CA LYS A 90 4.33 -20.58 18.49
C LYS A 90 4.13 -20.96 17.04
N GLU A 91 2.89 -20.98 16.55
CA GLU A 91 2.57 -21.27 15.15
C GLU A 91 3.19 -20.25 14.18
N VAL A 92 3.11 -18.96 14.51
CA VAL A 92 3.68 -17.87 13.72
C VAL A 92 5.20 -17.99 13.68
N LEU A 93 5.85 -18.16 14.84
CA LEU A 93 7.32 -18.31 14.93
C LEU A 93 7.81 -19.56 14.18
N LYS A 94 7.09 -20.68 14.27
CA LYS A 94 7.40 -21.91 13.51
C LYS A 94 7.26 -21.68 12.00
N LYS A 95 6.19 -20.99 11.57
CA LYS A 95 6.00 -20.62 10.17
C LYS A 95 7.16 -19.78 9.67
N ILE A 96 7.54 -18.75 10.42
CA ILE A 96 8.65 -17.88 10.01
C ILE A 96 9.97 -18.65 9.92
N LYS A 97 10.28 -19.51 10.90
CA LYS A 97 11.48 -20.35 10.87
C LYS A 97 11.59 -21.16 9.57
N ASN A 98 10.46 -21.60 9.01
CA ASN A 98 10.42 -22.38 7.77
C ASN A 98 10.58 -21.54 6.48
N TYR A 99 10.44 -20.21 6.52
CA TYR A 99 10.57 -19.35 5.33
C TYR A 99 12.01 -18.93 5.03
N GLY A 100 12.97 -19.27 5.89
CA GLY A 100 14.42 -19.26 5.62
C GLY A 100 15.10 -17.90 5.41
N ASN A 101 14.41 -16.90 4.85
CA ASN A 101 15.03 -15.67 4.31
C ASN A 101 14.22 -14.39 4.60
N ILE A 102 13.48 -14.33 5.71
CA ILE A 102 12.83 -13.08 6.13
C ILE A 102 13.88 -12.24 6.86
N LEU A 103 14.40 -11.22 6.17
CA LEU A 103 15.53 -10.40 6.62
C LEU A 103 15.12 -9.19 7.47
N ASP A 104 13.83 -8.89 7.59
CA ASP A 104 13.33 -7.68 8.24
C ASP A 104 12.34 -7.97 9.38
N VAL A 105 12.51 -7.22 10.45
CA VAL A 105 11.72 -7.40 11.67
C VAL A 105 10.34 -6.77 11.62
N GLN A 106 10.13 -5.80 10.73
CA GLN A 106 8.80 -5.31 10.42
C GLN A 106 7.86 -6.43 9.93
N HIS A 107 8.40 -7.50 9.31
CA HIS A 107 7.63 -8.70 8.96
C HIS A 107 7.14 -9.45 10.20
N TYR A 108 8.02 -9.66 11.18
CA TYR A 108 7.65 -10.34 12.43
C TYR A 108 6.54 -9.57 13.13
N ILE A 109 6.68 -8.25 13.17
CA ILE A 109 5.72 -7.32 13.76
C ILE A 109 4.38 -7.40 13.04
N SER A 110 4.35 -7.32 11.72
CA SER A 110 3.09 -7.31 10.95
C SER A 110 2.36 -8.65 11.04
N GLN A 111 3.09 -9.77 11.04
CA GLN A 111 2.51 -11.10 11.24
C GLN A 111 1.98 -11.24 12.67
N ILE A 112 2.78 -10.93 13.69
CA ILE A 112 2.35 -11.03 15.09
C ILE A 112 1.15 -10.10 15.34
N HIS A 113 1.21 -8.84 14.91
CA HIS A 113 0.12 -7.86 15.06
C HIS A 113 -1.14 -8.28 14.30
N GLY A 114 -1.04 -8.68 13.03
CA GLY A 114 -2.19 -9.11 12.23
C GLY A 114 -2.87 -10.38 12.76
N TYR A 115 -2.12 -11.24 13.45
CA TYR A 115 -2.66 -12.45 14.10
C TYR A 115 -3.23 -12.18 15.50
N LEU A 116 -2.64 -11.26 16.29
CA LEU A 116 -3.11 -10.89 17.62
C LEU A 116 -4.29 -9.92 17.59
N ALA A 117 -4.32 -8.98 16.64
CA ALA A 117 -5.40 -8.01 16.46
C ALA A 117 -6.77 -8.66 16.16
N ARG A 118 -6.80 -9.94 15.77
CA ARG A 118 -8.05 -10.71 15.60
C ARG A 118 -8.76 -11.04 16.91
N GLU A 119 -8.05 -11.06 18.04
CA GLU A 119 -8.67 -11.36 19.34
C GLU A 119 -9.17 -10.10 20.05
N ASP A 120 -8.57 -8.94 19.77
CA ASP A 120 -9.12 -7.68 20.23
C ASP A 120 -10.32 -7.29 19.37
N ASN A 121 -11.44 -7.00 20.02
CA ASN A 121 -12.64 -6.41 19.43
C ASN A 121 -12.40 -5.02 18.79
N ASN A 122 -11.15 -4.58 18.67
CA ASN A 122 -10.72 -3.31 18.08
C ASN A 122 -10.65 -3.34 16.55
N ILE A 123 -10.92 -4.48 15.90
CA ILE A 123 -11.25 -4.47 14.48
C ILE A 123 -12.63 -3.84 14.34
N THR A 124 -12.70 -2.69 13.67
CA THR A 124 -13.96 -2.00 13.35
C THR A 124 -14.86 -2.92 12.52
N LYS A 125 -15.68 -3.74 13.19
CA LYS A 125 -16.65 -4.62 12.53
C LYS A 125 -17.70 -3.75 11.86
N LEU A 126 -17.99 -4.06 10.60
CA LEU A 126 -19.14 -3.51 9.92
C LEU A 126 -20.39 -4.29 10.33
N SER A 127 -21.45 -3.57 10.66
CA SER A 127 -22.80 -4.14 10.76
C SER A 127 -23.26 -4.67 9.40
N HIS A 128 -24.32 -5.48 9.40
CA HIS A 128 -24.92 -5.99 8.17
C HIS A 128 -25.31 -4.84 7.22
N ASN A 129 -26.01 -3.83 7.72
CA ASN A 129 -26.45 -2.71 6.88
C ASN A 129 -25.28 -1.84 6.39
N GLU A 130 -24.22 -1.66 7.19
CA GLU A 130 -23.00 -1.01 6.71
C GLU A 130 -22.34 -1.82 5.59
N SER A 131 -22.34 -3.14 5.69
CA SER A 131 -21.78 -4.03 4.66
C SER A 131 -22.59 -3.98 3.36
N VAL A 132 -23.92 -3.94 3.45
CA VAL A 132 -24.82 -3.79 2.28
C VAL A 132 -24.60 -2.44 1.61
N ILE A 133 -24.60 -1.34 2.38
CA ILE A 133 -24.33 0.00 1.83
C ILE A 133 -22.93 0.07 1.22
N LEU A 134 -21.92 -0.53 1.87
CA LEU A 134 -20.56 -0.57 1.37
C LEU A 134 -20.48 -1.21 -0.02
N ARG A 135 -21.15 -2.34 -0.24
CA ARG A 135 -21.17 -2.99 -1.57
C ARG A 135 -21.73 -2.06 -2.64
N GLU A 136 -22.84 -1.37 -2.35
CA GLU A 136 -23.44 -0.43 -3.32
C GLU A 136 -22.58 0.79 -3.60
N VAL A 137 -21.93 1.39 -2.59
CA VAL A 137 -21.02 2.53 -2.82
C VAL A 137 -19.70 2.09 -3.46
N SER A 138 -19.23 0.87 -3.19
CA SER A 138 -18.06 0.29 -3.87
C SER A 138 -18.35 -0.12 -5.31
N LYS A 139 -19.61 -0.38 -5.66
CA LYS A 139 -20.04 -0.61 -7.05
C LYS A 139 -20.23 0.70 -7.81
N ASN A 140 -20.81 1.71 -7.16
CA ASN A 140 -20.96 3.05 -7.72
C ASN A 140 -20.55 4.12 -6.68
N PRO A 141 -19.29 4.59 -6.72
CA PRO A 141 -18.77 5.61 -5.82
C PRO A 141 -19.43 6.97 -5.99
N THR A 142 -20.26 7.19 -7.02
CA THR A 142 -21.00 8.45 -7.24
C THR A 142 -22.48 8.35 -6.90
N ILE A 143 -22.95 7.20 -6.42
CA ILE A 143 -24.37 6.96 -6.11
C ILE A 143 -24.93 8.01 -5.15
N SER A 144 -26.07 8.60 -5.51
CA SER A 144 -26.79 9.55 -4.66
C SER A 144 -27.44 8.84 -3.47
N LEU A 145 -27.68 9.54 -2.36
CA LEU A 145 -28.35 8.96 -1.18
C LEU A 145 -29.75 8.44 -1.49
N ARG A 146 -30.49 9.08 -2.40
CA ARG A 146 -31.83 8.64 -2.82
C ARG A 146 -31.78 7.31 -3.59
N GLN A 147 -30.84 7.19 -4.53
CA GLN A 147 -30.63 5.94 -5.27
C GLN A 147 -30.13 4.83 -4.35
N LEU A 148 -29.18 5.16 -3.46
CA LEU A 148 -28.66 4.23 -2.47
C LEU A 148 -29.79 3.68 -1.59
N ALA A 149 -30.61 4.56 -1.01
CA ALA A 149 -31.75 4.19 -0.17
C ALA A 149 -32.73 3.25 -0.88
N ARG A 150 -33.08 3.56 -2.14
CA ARG A 150 -33.93 2.71 -2.98
C ARG A 150 -33.34 1.32 -3.19
N LYS A 151 -32.03 1.24 -3.48
CA LYS A 151 -31.35 -0.04 -3.73
C LYS A 151 -31.26 -0.93 -2.50
N VAL A 152 -31.05 -0.34 -1.32
CA VAL A 152 -30.89 -1.10 -0.07
C VAL A 152 -32.20 -1.28 0.70
N GLY A 153 -33.33 -0.81 0.16
CA GLY A 153 -34.64 -0.93 0.81
C GLY A 153 -34.79 -0.12 2.09
N LEU A 154 -34.10 1.03 2.20
CA LEU A 154 -34.15 1.90 3.39
C LEU A 154 -34.80 3.25 3.06
N SER A 155 -35.23 3.98 4.09
CA SER A 155 -35.54 5.41 3.96
C SER A 155 -34.28 6.21 3.65
N VAL A 156 -34.42 7.38 3.03
CA VAL A 156 -33.28 8.27 2.72
C VAL A 156 -32.54 8.70 3.99
N SER A 157 -33.28 8.98 5.08
CA SER A 157 -32.68 9.32 6.38
C SER A 157 -31.94 8.14 7.01
N GLY A 158 -32.51 6.93 6.94
CA GLY A 158 -31.88 5.69 7.41
C GLY A 158 -30.59 5.39 6.64
N ALA A 159 -30.64 5.41 5.31
CA ALA A 159 -29.48 5.23 4.46
C ALA A 159 -28.40 6.30 4.72
N ARG A 160 -28.79 7.57 4.92
CA ARG A 160 -27.85 8.66 5.27
C ARG A 160 -27.15 8.41 6.59
N LYS A 161 -27.87 8.01 7.64
CA LYS A 161 -27.29 7.73 8.97
C LYS A 161 -26.22 6.65 8.89
N ILE A 162 -26.54 5.55 8.22
CA ILE A 162 -25.61 4.40 8.07
C ILE A 162 -24.45 4.77 7.15
N TYR A 163 -24.72 5.50 6.06
CA TYR A 163 -23.68 6.01 5.17
C TYR A 163 -22.68 6.92 5.89
N LEU A 164 -23.14 7.84 6.76
CA LEU A 164 -22.24 8.71 7.54
C LEU A 164 -21.38 7.91 8.52
N ALA A 165 -21.96 6.88 9.16
CA ALA A 165 -21.21 5.96 10.02
C ALA A 165 -20.17 5.14 9.23
N LEU A 166 -20.48 4.76 7.98
CA LEU A 166 -19.54 4.11 7.09
C LEU A 166 -18.45 5.07 6.60
N LYS A 167 -18.80 6.32 6.27
CA LYS A 167 -17.88 7.35 5.74
C LYS A 167 -16.72 7.65 6.70
N SER A 168 -16.89 7.48 8.01
CA SER A 168 -15.79 7.60 8.97
C SER A 168 -14.79 6.43 8.92
N LYS A 169 -15.16 5.32 8.26
CA LYS A 169 -14.39 4.06 8.18
C LYS A 169 -13.79 3.80 6.79
N ILE A 170 -14.24 4.52 5.76
CA ILE A 170 -13.76 4.40 4.37
C ILE A 170 -13.28 5.74 3.84
N ARG A 171 -12.46 5.73 2.79
CA ARG A 171 -12.13 6.96 2.05
C ARG A 171 -12.65 6.88 0.64
N PHE A 172 -13.14 8.00 0.14
CA PHE A 172 -13.45 8.19 -1.28
C PHE A 172 -12.28 8.93 -1.90
N SER A 173 -11.87 8.51 -3.09
CA SER A 173 -10.77 9.14 -3.82
C SER A 173 -11.03 9.03 -5.32
N CYS A 174 -10.05 9.43 -6.13
CA CYS A 174 -10.08 9.36 -7.58
C CYS A 174 -8.77 8.79 -8.12
N LEU A 175 -8.86 8.01 -9.19
CA LEU A 175 -7.72 7.78 -10.07
C LEU A 175 -7.57 8.98 -11.00
N LEU A 176 -6.33 9.36 -11.33
CA LEU A 176 -6.04 10.48 -12.24
C LEU A 176 -5.63 9.97 -13.62
N ASN A 177 -6.10 10.63 -14.68
CA ASN A 177 -5.53 10.52 -16.02
C ASN A 177 -4.45 11.62 -16.20
N PRO A 178 -3.15 11.32 -16.03
CA PRO A 178 -2.09 12.31 -16.20
C PRO A 178 -2.01 12.85 -17.63
N HIS A 179 -2.39 12.07 -18.65
CA HIS A 179 -2.39 12.54 -20.04
C HIS A 179 -3.44 13.63 -20.29
N ALA A 180 -4.56 13.60 -19.57
CA ALA A 180 -5.53 14.70 -19.59
C ALA A 180 -4.94 16.01 -19.05
N LEU A 181 -3.92 15.91 -18.18
CA LEU A 181 -3.14 17.04 -17.70
C LEU A 181 -1.92 17.31 -18.56
N LYS A 182 -1.76 16.72 -19.75
CA LYS A 182 -0.55 16.86 -20.58
C LYS A 182 0.73 16.38 -19.88
N LEU A 183 0.60 15.42 -18.96
CA LEU A 183 1.71 14.73 -18.30
C LEU A 183 1.81 13.29 -18.81
N ARG A 184 3.03 12.75 -18.88
CA ARG A 184 3.35 11.34 -19.02
C ARG A 184 3.73 10.76 -17.67
N HIS A 185 3.37 9.50 -17.45
CA HIS A 185 3.71 8.79 -16.21
C HIS A 185 4.70 7.68 -16.52
N PHE A 186 5.87 7.76 -15.90
CA PHE A 186 6.86 6.68 -15.93
C PHE A 186 7.02 6.04 -14.55
N ILE A 187 7.27 4.74 -14.55
CA ILE A 187 7.84 4.04 -13.40
C ILE A 187 9.31 3.75 -13.71
N LEU A 188 10.17 4.12 -12.77
CA LEU A 188 11.60 3.83 -12.78
C LEU A 188 11.89 2.75 -11.76
N LEU A 189 12.70 1.79 -12.14
CA LEU A 189 13.18 0.74 -11.27
C LEU A 189 14.71 0.79 -11.25
N TYR A 190 15.26 1.27 -10.15
CA TYR A 190 16.69 1.27 -9.87
C TYR A 190 17.02 0.00 -9.10
N GLN A 191 18.00 -0.77 -9.54
CA GLN A 191 18.39 -2.04 -8.94
C GLN A 191 19.89 -2.10 -8.69
N LYS A 192 20.30 -2.98 -7.76
CA LYS A 192 21.69 -3.12 -7.31
C LYS A 192 22.22 -1.82 -6.69
N LEU A 193 21.34 -1.07 -6.04
CA LEU A 193 21.73 0.04 -5.19
C LEU A 193 22.26 -0.54 -3.89
N THR A 194 23.47 -0.16 -3.45
CA THR A 194 23.93 -0.60 -2.13
C THR A 194 22.98 -0.04 -1.07
N LYS A 195 22.70 -0.81 -0.02
CA LYS A 195 21.75 -0.43 1.05
C LYS A 195 22.05 0.97 1.65
N SER A 196 23.33 1.33 1.80
CA SER A 196 23.77 2.64 2.28
C SER A 196 23.43 3.78 1.32
N LYS A 197 23.34 3.50 0.01
CA LYS A 197 23.05 4.47 -1.05
C LYS A 197 21.55 4.60 -1.34
N THR A 198 20.75 3.56 -1.11
CA THR A 198 19.29 3.56 -1.38
C THR A 198 18.53 4.66 -0.64
N ILE A 199 18.72 4.79 0.68
CA ILE A 199 17.97 5.74 1.51
C ILE A 199 18.27 7.20 1.12
N PRO A 200 19.54 7.65 1.09
CA PRO A 200 19.85 9.02 0.72
C PRO A 200 19.46 9.36 -0.73
N PHE A 201 19.59 8.39 -1.65
CA PHE A 201 19.18 8.59 -3.04
C PHE A 201 17.65 8.77 -3.16
N ARG A 202 16.88 7.93 -2.47
CA ARG A 202 15.41 8.06 -2.37
C ARG A 202 15.02 9.44 -1.83
N GLU A 203 15.67 9.93 -0.78
CA GLU A 203 15.41 11.26 -0.23
C GLU A 203 15.72 12.38 -1.25
N LYS A 204 16.85 12.27 -1.95
CA LYS A 204 17.21 13.22 -3.02
C LYS A 204 16.19 13.21 -4.17
N LEU A 205 15.77 12.05 -4.65
CA LEU A 205 14.71 11.93 -5.66
C LEU A 205 13.42 12.62 -5.19
N MET A 206 13.02 12.40 -3.94
CA MET A 206 11.80 12.97 -3.39
C MET A 206 11.85 14.50 -3.25
N THR A 207 13.00 15.16 -3.39
CA THR A 207 13.08 16.63 -3.51
C THR A 207 12.55 17.14 -4.85
N ASN A 208 12.61 16.31 -5.90
CA ASN A 208 12.19 16.67 -7.24
C ASN A 208 10.66 16.77 -7.35
N VAL A 209 10.15 17.86 -7.95
CA VAL A 209 8.71 18.14 -8.07
C VAL A 209 7.97 17.12 -8.95
N TRP A 210 8.66 16.52 -9.91
CA TRP A 210 8.12 15.55 -10.87
C TRP A 210 8.02 14.13 -10.29
N VAL A 211 8.72 13.85 -9.19
CA VAL A 211 8.64 12.57 -8.48
C VAL A 211 7.38 12.51 -7.63
N ARG A 212 6.57 11.47 -7.85
CA ARG A 212 5.29 11.26 -7.17
C ARG A 212 5.44 10.38 -5.94
N THR A 213 6.13 9.28 -6.11
CA THR A 213 6.38 8.28 -5.06
C THR A 213 7.77 7.71 -5.26
N ALA A 214 8.43 7.40 -4.15
CA ALA A 214 9.61 6.56 -4.12
C ALA A 214 9.46 5.58 -2.96
N TYR A 215 9.69 4.29 -3.22
CA TYR A 215 9.56 3.25 -2.21
C TYR A 215 10.45 2.07 -2.54
N ASP A 216 10.90 1.40 -1.49
CA ASP A 216 11.63 0.14 -1.55
C ASP A 216 10.83 -0.95 -0.85
N PHE A 217 11.35 -2.18 -0.89
CA PHE A 217 10.74 -3.34 -0.27
C PHE A 217 11.74 -4.00 0.66
N SER A 218 11.27 -4.47 1.81
CA SER A 218 12.12 -5.21 2.75
C SER A 218 12.68 -6.49 2.13
N SER A 219 11.93 -7.11 1.21
CA SER A 219 12.36 -8.29 0.48
C SER A 219 13.53 -8.06 -0.48
N ASP A 220 13.76 -6.82 -0.90
CA ASP A 220 14.82 -6.43 -1.83
C ASP A 220 15.25 -4.97 -1.57
N PRO A 221 16.07 -4.73 -0.53
CA PRO A 221 16.46 -3.39 -0.09
C PRO A 221 17.43 -2.68 -1.06
N GLU A 222 17.92 -3.39 -2.07
CA GLU A 222 18.81 -2.86 -3.12
C GLU A 222 18.03 -2.40 -4.36
N THR A 223 16.70 -2.42 -4.27
CA THR A 223 15.80 -2.03 -5.33
C THR A 223 14.93 -0.86 -4.89
N LEU A 224 14.94 0.22 -5.69
CA LEU A 224 14.12 1.41 -5.49
C LEU A 224 13.17 1.60 -6.66
N PHE A 225 11.88 1.71 -6.34
CA PHE A 225 10.83 2.07 -7.29
C PHE A 225 10.56 3.56 -7.21
N THR A 226 10.36 4.22 -8.34
CA THR A 226 9.98 5.62 -8.39
C THR A 226 8.90 5.85 -9.45
N SER A 227 7.80 6.49 -9.07
CA SER A 227 6.79 6.98 -10.02
C SER A 227 7.08 8.45 -10.32
N VAL A 228 7.08 8.83 -11.59
CA VAL A 228 7.30 10.21 -12.03
C VAL A 228 6.23 10.65 -13.01
N TYR A 229 5.75 11.88 -12.85
CA TYR A 229 4.91 12.54 -13.85
C TYR A 229 5.77 13.62 -14.50
N ILE A 230 5.92 13.59 -15.82
CA ILE A 230 6.71 14.57 -16.56
C ILE A 230 5.85 15.18 -17.69
N PRO A 231 6.13 16.39 -18.19
CA PRO A 231 5.43 16.96 -19.33
C PRO A 231 5.46 16.02 -20.54
N ASN A 232 4.31 15.88 -21.20
CA ASN A 232 4.15 15.10 -22.42
C ASN A 232 4.69 15.87 -23.64
N ASP A 233 5.98 16.19 -23.61
CA ASP A 233 6.71 16.85 -24.70
C ASP A 233 7.88 15.97 -25.15
N VAL A 234 8.05 15.82 -26.46
CA VAL A 234 9.04 14.89 -27.04
C VAL A 234 10.47 15.29 -26.66
N LYS A 235 10.79 16.59 -26.60
CA LYS A 235 12.13 17.07 -26.23
C LYS A 235 12.40 16.82 -24.75
N ILE A 236 11.43 17.09 -23.89
CA ILE A 236 11.51 16.84 -22.44
C ILE A 236 11.67 15.34 -22.15
N ILE A 237 10.84 14.49 -22.76
CA ILE A 237 10.91 13.03 -22.58
C ILE A 237 12.29 12.51 -23.02
N LYS A 238 12.81 12.95 -24.17
CA LYS A 238 14.15 12.56 -24.64
C LYS A 238 15.24 12.98 -23.64
N LYS A 239 15.15 14.19 -23.09
CA LYS A 239 16.12 14.70 -22.10
C LYS A 239 16.06 13.91 -20.80
N PHE A 240 14.85 13.63 -20.30
CA PHE A 240 14.60 12.79 -19.14
C PHE A 240 15.20 11.38 -19.32
N LEU A 241 14.89 10.70 -20.42
CA LEU A 241 15.42 9.34 -20.67
C LEU A 241 16.95 9.30 -20.78
N LYS A 242 17.56 10.33 -21.39
CA LYS A 242 19.03 10.47 -21.43
C LYS A 242 19.61 10.62 -20.01
N SER A 243 18.97 11.41 -19.15
CA SER A 243 19.39 11.60 -17.76
C SER A 243 19.28 10.31 -16.95
N VAL A 244 18.13 9.62 -17.01
CA VAL A 244 17.91 8.34 -16.35
C VAL A 244 18.97 7.31 -16.77
N LYS A 245 19.35 7.29 -18.07
CA LYS A 245 20.40 6.39 -18.56
C LYS A 245 21.77 6.67 -17.93
N LYS A 246 22.09 7.91 -17.57
CA LYS A 246 23.38 8.21 -16.90
C LYS A 246 23.50 7.55 -15.53
N ALA A 247 22.38 7.27 -14.86
CA ALA A 247 22.37 6.54 -13.60
C ALA A 247 22.90 5.09 -13.73
N GLU A 248 23.00 4.56 -14.96
CA GLU A 248 23.60 3.24 -15.22
C GLU A 248 25.05 3.11 -14.81
N LYS A 249 25.76 4.23 -14.67
CA LYS A 249 27.12 4.25 -14.10
C LYS A 249 27.16 3.70 -12.67
N TYR A 250 26.05 3.76 -11.93
CA TYR A 250 25.98 3.45 -10.49
C TYR A 250 25.04 2.29 -10.16
N CYS A 251 24.00 2.06 -10.97
CA CYS A 251 22.98 1.06 -10.68
C CYS A 251 22.34 0.55 -11.98
N LYS A 252 21.63 -0.57 -11.96
CA LYS A 252 20.84 -0.98 -13.13
C LYS A 252 19.52 -0.20 -13.15
N VAL A 253 19.11 0.30 -14.32
CA VAL A 253 17.85 1.04 -14.44
C VAL A 253 16.90 0.40 -15.45
N GLU A 254 15.62 0.31 -15.09
CA GLU A 254 14.54 -0.09 -15.99
C GLU A 254 13.48 1.03 -16.01
N VAL A 255 12.94 1.34 -17.20
CA VAL A 255 11.99 2.44 -17.39
C VAL A 255 10.72 1.90 -18.03
N TYR A 256 9.58 2.27 -17.48
CA TYR A 256 8.27 1.78 -17.89
C TYR A 256 7.33 2.97 -18.16
N ASP A 257 6.79 3.08 -19.38
CA ASP A 257 5.77 4.05 -19.76
C ASP A 257 4.39 3.49 -19.42
N VAL A 258 3.66 4.16 -18.53
CA VAL A 258 2.37 3.68 -18.02
C VAL A 258 1.26 4.02 -19.02
N LYS A 259 0.40 3.03 -19.30
CA LYS A 259 -0.73 3.15 -20.22
C LYS A 259 -2.07 3.17 -19.50
N GLU A 260 -2.19 2.42 -18.41
CA GLU A 260 -3.43 2.30 -17.67
C GLU A 260 -3.15 2.01 -16.19
N TYR A 261 -3.98 2.57 -15.32
CA TYR A 261 -3.99 2.28 -13.90
C TYR A 261 -5.36 1.74 -13.51
N ARG A 262 -5.41 0.58 -12.86
CA ARG A 262 -6.63 -0.07 -12.37
C ARG A 262 -6.56 -0.24 -10.86
N CYS A 263 -7.69 -0.06 -10.20
CA CYS A 263 -7.90 -0.41 -8.80
C CYS A 263 -9.05 -1.41 -8.74
N SER A 264 -8.84 -2.55 -8.11
CA SER A 264 -9.79 -3.65 -8.07
C SER A 264 -10.01 -4.11 -6.63
N PHE A 265 -11.26 -4.36 -6.28
CA PHE A 265 -11.66 -4.93 -4.98
C PHE A 265 -12.59 -6.11 -5.20
N ASN A 266 -12.28 -7.24 -4.57
CA ASN A 266 -13.15 -8.41 -4.59
C ASN A 266 -13.91 -8.56 -3.26
N MET A 267 -15.12 -8.02 -3.22
CA MET A 267 -15.97 -7.97 -2.02
C MET A 267 -16.52 -9.34 -1.61
N SER A 268 -16.36 -10.40 -2.41
CA SER A 268 -16.75 -11.77 -2.02
C SER A 268 -15.93 -12.28 -0.82
N TYR A 269 -14.73 -11.72 -0.62
CA TYR A 269 -13.89 -12.01 0.53
C TYR A 269 -14.29 -11.24 1.80
N LEU A 270 -15.15 -10.23 1.71
CA LEU A 270 -15.66 -9.50 2.87
C LEU A 270 -16.87 -10.24 3.47
N LYS A 271 -16.61 -11.13 4.44
CA LYS A 271 -17.62 -11.94 5.11
C LYS A 271 -17.80 -11.49 6.56
N ASN A 272 -19.03 -11.13 6.92
CA ASN A 272 -19.39 -10.64 8.26
C ASN A 272 -18.52 -9.45 8.70
N GLY A 273 -18.28 -8.50 7.78
CA GLY A 273 -17.47 -7.31 8.04
C GLY A 273 -15.97 -7.57 8.21
N VAL A 274 -15.47 -8.74 7.79
CA VAL A 274 -14.07 -9.17 7.94
C VAL A 274 -13.54 -9.73 6.61
N TRP A 275 -12.32 -9.35 6.24
CA TRP A 275 -11.65 -9.89 5.05
C TRP A 275 -11.18 -11.33 5.30
N ARG A 276 -11.59 -12.25 4.41
CA ARG A 276 -11.26 -13.68 4.45
C ARG A 276 -10.80 -14.13 3.07
N PHE A 277 -9.52 -13.93 2.79
CA PHE A 277 -8.90 -14.39 1.55
C PHE A 277 -8.32 -15.80 1.72
N ASP A 278 -8.47 -16.65 0.73
CA ASP A 278 -7.78 -17.94 0.63
C ASP A 278 -7.12 -18.05 -0.75
N ALA A 279 -5.80 -18.18 -0.75
CA ALA A 279 -5.00 -18.26 -1.96
C ALA A 279 -5.33 -19.51 -2.81
N ARG A 280 -5.79 -20.61 -2.20
CA ARG A 280 -6.21 -21.82 -2.94
C ARG A 280 -7.49 -21.59 -3.71
N ASN A 281 -8.47 -20.91 -3.11
CA ASN A 281 -9.70 -20.55 -3.82
C ASN A 281 -9.42 -19.58 -4.97
N TRP A 282 -8.47 -18.66 -4.78
CA TRP A 282 -8.01 -17.80 -5.88
C TRP A 282 -7.36 -18.61 -7.01
N LEU A 283 -6.51 -19.60 -6.70
CA LEU A 283 -5.94 -20.51 -7.68
C LEU A 283 -7.02 -21.31 -8.43
N LEU A 284 -8.02 -21.84 -7.72
CA LEU A 284 -9.14 -22.56 -8.35
C LEU A 284 -9.92 -21.65 -9.32
N ASN A 285 -10.21 -20.42 -8.91
CA ASN A 285 -10.88 -19.44 -9.78
C ASN A 285 -10.05 -19.13 -11.04
N MET A 286 -8.72 -19.07 -10.89
CA MET A 286 -7.78 -18.92 -12.01
C MET A 286 -7.83 -20.10 -12.97
N GLU A 287 -7.76 -21.32 -12.45
CA GLU A 287 -7.76 -22.56 -13.25
C GLU A 287 -9.09 -22.80 -13.96
N GLN A 288 -10.21 -22.46 -13.31
CA GLN A 288 -11.55 -22.54 -13.88
C GLN A 288 -11.86 -21.42 -14.89
N ARG A 289 -10.94 -20.44 -15.03
CA ARG A 289 -11.15 -19.20 -15.80
C ARG A 289 -12.49 -18.53 -15.47
N SER A 290 -12.92 -18.66 -14.21
CA SER A 290 -14.19 -18.09 -13.78
C SER A 290 -14.11 -16.57 -13.93
N ILE A 291 -15.06 -16.03 -14.70
CA ILE A 291 -15.20 -14.60 -14.92
C ILE A 291 -15.41 -13.93 -13.57
N LEU A 292 -14.93 -12.68 -13.44
CA LEU A 292 -15.14 -11.77 -12.31
C LEU A 292 -16.44 -12.09 -11.59
N THR A 293 -16.34 -12.52 -10.32
CA THR A 293 -17.51 -12.68 -9.46
C THR A 293 -18.32 -11.38 -9.45
N GLU A 294 -19.65 -11.43 -9.32
CA GLU A 294 -20.51 -10.22 -9.26
C GLU A 294 -20.07 -9.18 -8.22
N ASP A 295 -19.26 -9.61 -7.26
CA ASP A 295 -18.66 -8.84 -6.17
C ASP A 295 -17.26 -8.26 -6.47
N THR A 296 -16.74 -8.40 -7.69
CA THR A 296 -15.47 -7.78 -8.08
C THR A 296 -15.72 -6.44 -8.75
N TYR A 297 -15.25 -5.37 -8.13
CA TYR A 297 -15.39 -4.00 -8.63
C TYR A 297 -14.04 -3.48 -9.08
N THR A 298 -13.95 -3.14 -10.38
CA THR A 298 -12.74 -2.64 -11.01
C THR A 298 -12.97 -1.22 -11.52
N PHE A 299 -12.10 -0.30 -11.10
CA PHE A 299 -12.04 1.08 -11.55
C PHE A 299 -10.78 1.26 -12.36
N SER A 300 -10.89 1.78 -13.58
CA SER A 300 -9.72 1.97 -14.43
C SER A 300 -9.66 3.35 -15.05
N VAL A 301 -8.43 3.83 -15.20
CA VAL A 301 -8.10 5.03 -15.94
C VAL A 301 -7.08 4.68 -17.03
N LYS A 302 -7.56 4.65 -18.27
CA LYS A 302 -6.69 4.57 -19.46
C LYS A 302 -6.10 5.95 -19.71
N TYR A 303 -4.82 6.00 -20.05
CA TYR A 303 -4.14 7.26 -20.27
C TYR A 303 -4.27 7.69 -21.73
N PHE A 304 -5.18 8.63 -21.96
CA PHE A 304 -5.41 9.24 -23.27
C PHE A 304 -5.43 10.76 -23.13
N PRO A 305 -4.96 11.50 -24.14
CA PRO A 305 -5.05 12.95 -24.14
C PRO A 305 -6.53 13.36 -24.18
N VAL A 306 -6.85 14.43 -23.45
CA VAL A 306 -8.18 15.02 -23.43
C VAL A 306 -8.04 16.48 -23.86
N ASP A 307 -8.82 16.89 -24.85
CA ASP A 307 -8.85 18.28 -25.28
C ASP A 307 -9.68 19.12 -24.30
N VAL A 308 -9.00 19.64 -23.28
CA VAL A 308 -9.53 20.55 -22.27
C VAL A 308 -8.47 21.61 -21.98
N LYS A 309 -8.87 22.88 -22.03
CA LYS A 309 -8.06 23.97 -21.49
C LYS A 309 -8.17 23.98 -19.97
N LEU A 310 -7.04 23.93 -19.28
CA LEU A 310 -6.97 23.87 -17.83
C LEU A 310 -6.49 25.21 -17.28
N THR A 311 -7.20 25.68 -16.27
CA THR A 311 -6.79 26.78 -15.40
C THR A 311 -6.11 26.25 -14.13
N LYS A 312 -5.47 27.10 -13.34
CA LYS A 312 -4.96 26.74 -12.01
C LYS A 312 -6.08 26.32 -11.07
N ASP A 313 -7.24 26.97 -11.15
CA ASP A 313 -8.43 26.58 -10.40
C ASP A 313 -8.92 25.17 -10.79
N ASP A 314 -8.78 24.77 -12.07
CA ASP A 314 -9.06 23.38 -12.49
C ASP A 314 -8.13 22.39 -11.81
N LEU A 315 -6.84 22.72 -11.71
CA LEU A 315 -5.85 21.86 -11.05
C LEU A 315 -6.14 21.73 -9.54
N VAL A 316 -6.53 22.84 -8.88
CA VAL A 316 -6.97 22.84 -7.47
C VAL A 316 -8.20 21.96 -7.29
N LEU A 317 -9.21 22.08 -8.16
CA LEU A 317 -10.40 21.24 -8.12
C LEU A 317 -10.04 19.75 -8.27
N ILE A 318 -9.16 19.40 -9.21
CA ILE A 318 -8.71 18.01 -9.41
C ILE A 318 -8.02 17.49 -8.15
N GLU A 319 -7.11 18.26 -7.54
CA GLU A 319 -6.46 17.87 -6.28
C GLU A 319 -7.49 17.63 -5.16
N CYS A 320 -8.48 18.51 -5.00
CA CYS A 320 -9.54 18.32 -4.01
C CYS A 320 -10.29 17.00 -4.24
N LEU A 321 -10.58 16.65 -5.51
CA LEU A 321 -11.26 15.40 -5.87
C LEU A 321 -10.36 14.16 -5.67
N LEU A 322 -9.05 14.27 -5.82
CA LEU A 322 -8.11 13.18 -5.49
C LEU A 322 -8.09 12.90 -3.99
N ARG A 323 -8.30 13.91 -3.14
CA ARG A 323 -8.40 13.76 -1.68
C ARG A 323 -9.74 13.20 -1.22
N ASP A 324 -10.84 13.74 -1.74
CA ASP A 324 -12.20 13.25 -1.52
C ASP A 324 -13.05 13.53 -2.76
N SER A 325 -13.34 12.48 -3.54
CA SER A 325 -14.15 12.59 -4.77
C SER A 325 -15.60 13.00 -4.50
N ARG A 326 -16.05 12.87 -3.25
CA ARG A 326 -17.38 13.26 -2.78
C ARG A 326 -17.39 14.58 -2.03
N MET A 327 -16.33 15.40 -2.13
CA MET A 327 -16.33 16.73 -1.52
C MET A 327 -17.55 17.55 -1.98
N GLU A 328 -18.23 18.15 -1.01
CA GLU A 328 -19.41 19.01 -1.19
C GLU A 328 -19.01 20.30 -1.91
N ILE A 329 -19.91 20.84 -2.75
CA ILE A 329 -19.57 21.99 -3.61
C ILE A 329 -19.27 23.23 -2.77
N GLU A 330 -19.97 23.40 -1.66
CA GLU A 330 -19.79 24.46 -0.68
C GLU A 330 -18.39 24.42 -0.05
N LYS A 331 -17.86 23.22 0.20
CA LYS A 331 -16.48 23.05 0.68
C LYS A 331 -15.46 23.32 -0.41
N LEU A 332 -15.74 22.89 -1.64
CA LEU A 332 -14.88 23.19 -2.79
C LEU A 332 -14.78 24.71 -3.05
N LYS A 333 -15.87 25.46 -2.82
CA LYS A 333 -15.91 26.92 -2.98
C LYS A 333 -14.92 27.65 -2.07
N ILE A 334 -14.57 27.10 -0.91
CA ILE A 334 -13.53 27.65 -0.01
C ILE A 334 -12.15 27.64 -0.70
N PHE A 335 -11.85 26.58 -1.47
CA PHE A 335 -10.58 26.44 -2.19
C PHE A 335 -10.58 27.12 -3.56
N LEU A 336 -11.76 27.45 -4.08
CA LEU A 336 -11.98 27.99 -5.43
C LEU A 336 -12.80 29.28 -5.35
N PRO A 337 -12.32 30.32 -4.64
CA PRO A 337 -13.10 31.53 -4.39
C PRO A 337 -13.50 32.26 -5.68
N ASN A 338 -12.73 32.09 -6.77
CA ASN A 338 -12.97 32.74 -8.06
C ASN A 338 -14.06 32.06 -8.91
N LEU A 339 -14.46 30.83 -8.60
CA LEU A 339 -15.46 30.07 -9.38
C LEU A 339 -16.82 30.07 -8.70
N SER A 340 -17.91 30.28 -9.42
CA SER A 340 -19.25 30.11 -8.88
C SER A 340 -19.56 28.64 -8.53
N ILE A 341 -20.53 28.40 -7.62
CA ILE A 341 -21.00 27.05 -7.25
C ILE A 341 -21.44 26.26 -8.50
N SER A 342 -22.14 26.92 -9.42
CA SER A 342 -22.59 26.32 -10.69
C SER A 342 -21.41 25.86 -11.56
N GLU A 343 -20.37 26.70 -11.68
CA GLU A 343 -19.17 26.37 -12.44
C GLU A 343 -18.38 25.21 -11.82
N ILE A 344 -18.22 25.19 -10.49
CA ILE A 344 -17.58 24.09 -9.77
C ILE A 344 -18.33 22.79 -10.03
N SER A 345 -19.67 22.81 -9.93
CA SER A 345 -20.51 21.64 -10.22
C SER A 345 -20.33 21.13 -11.64
N ARG A 346 -20.41 22.02 -12.64
CA ARG A 346 -20.23 21.70 -14.06
C ARG A 346 -18.85 21.11 -14.34
N LYS A 347 -17.79 21.70 -13.80
CA LYS A 347 -16.41 21.22 -13.96
C LYS A 347 -16.18 19.86 -13.31
N LYS A 348 -16.72 19.64 -12.10
CA LYS A 348 -16.65 18.34 -11.42
C LYS A 348 -17.28 17.23 -12.27
N THR A 349 -18.49 17.46 -12.79
CA THR A 349 -19.17 16.51 -13.68
C THR A 349 -18.36 16.27 -14.95
N MET A 350 -17.89 17.34 -15.61
CA MET A 350 -17.06 17.24 -16.80
C MET A 350 -15.79 16.41 -16.58
N PHE A 351 -15.08 16.57 -15.46
CA PHE A 351 -13.87 15.82 -15.16
C PHE A 351 -14.12 14.32 -14.97
N ILE A 352 -15.27 13.95 -14.40
CA ILE A 352 -15.70 12.56 -14.24
C ILE A 352 -16.10 11.99 -15.61
N ASP A 353 -16.95 12.69 -16.36
CA ASP A 353 -17.47 12.24 -17.65
C ASP A 353 -16.36 12.06 -18.70
N LYS A 354 -15.41 13.01 -18.75
CA LYS A 354 -14.23 12.93 -19.62
C LYS A 354 -13.14 12.00 -19.09
N LYS A 355 -13.35 11.33 -17.95
CA LYS A 355 -12.40 10.44 -17.26
C LYS A 355 -11.03 11.08 -17.01
N ILE A 356 -11.04 12.39 -16.71
CA ILE A 356 -9.86 13.08 -16.17
C ILE A 356 -9.58 12.56 -14.77
N VAL A 357 -10.66 12.36 -14.00
CA VAL A 357 -10.64 11.66 -12.71
C VAL A 357 -11.68 10.54 -12.71
N VAL A 358 -11.37 9.42 -12.07
CA VAL A 358 -12.27 8.27 -11.93
C VAL A 358 -12.50 7.98 -10.44
N PRO A 359 -13.68 8.32 -9.89
CA PRO A 359 -13.99 8.08 -8.48
C PRO A 359 -13.93 6.60 -8.11
N TYR A 360 -13.39 6.30 -6.93
CA TYR A 360 -13.38 4.96 -6.35
C TYR A 360 -13.43 5.02 -4.81
N VAL A 361 -13.71 3.89 -4.18
CA VAL A 361 -13.67 3.74 -2.72
C VAL A 361 -12.38 3.06 -2.33
N PHE A 362 -11.61 3.67 -1.44
CA PHE A 362 -10.38 3.12 -0.91
C PHE A 362 -10.67 2.37 0.41
N LEU A 363 -10.57 1.04 0.36
CA LEU A 363 -11.03 0.13 1.41
C LEU A 363 -9.96 -0.25 2.45
N ASN A 364 -8.73 0.25 2.33
CA ASN A 364 -7.61 -0.11 3.19
C ASN A 364 -7.84 0.20 4.69
N PHE A 365 -8.79 1.08 5.02
CA PHE A 365 -9.07 1.50 6.39
C PHE A 365 -10.10 0.63 7.12
N LEU A 366 -10.75 -0.31 6.45
CA LEU A 366 -11.77 -1.20 7.04
C LEU A 366 -11.19 -2.32 7.92
N GLY A 367 -9.89 -2.29 8.18
CA GLY A 367 -9.26 -3.04 9.26
C GLY A 367 -7.78 -3.29 8.99
N ALA A 368 -7.00 -3.39 10.06
CA ALA A 368 -5.61 -3.86 10.10
C ALA A 368 -5.45 -5.34 9.65
N GLN A 369 -6.29 -5.80 8.73
CA GLN A 369 -6.42 -7.18 8.27
C GLN A 369 -5.81 -7.39 6.88
N LEU A 370 -5.57 -6.31 6.12
CA LEU A 370 -4.89 -6.33 4.82
C LEU A 370 -3.52 -5.65 4.92
N ASP A 371 -2.83 -5.87 6.04
CA ASP A 371 -1.55 -5.21 6.37
C ASP A 371 -0.36 -5.82 5.61
N ASN A 372 -0.55 -6.96 4.96
CA ASN A 372 0.50 -7.57 4.16
C ASN A 372 0.33 -7.14 2.71
N ASP A 373 1.26 -6.30 2.25
CA ASP A 373 1.32 -5.82 0.90
C ASP A 373 2.53 -6.37 0.15
N GLY A 374 2.44 -6.30 -1.17
CA GLY A 374 3.54 -6.69 -2.05
C GLY A 374 3.30 -6.21 -3.46
N LEU A 375 4.27 -6.52 -4.31
CA LEU A 375 4.28 -6.18 -5.72
C LEU A 375 4.71 -7.40 -6.53
N LEU A 376 3.89 -7.79 -7.50
CA LEU A 376 4.31 -8.70 -8.57
C LEU A 376 4.67 -7.88 -9.81
N LEU A 377 5.85 -8.12 -10.37
CA LEU A 377 6.26 -7.57 -11.66
C LEU A 377 6.15 -8.68 -12.71
N LEU A 378 5.23 -8.53 -13.64
CA LEU A 378 5.00 -9.48 -14.72
C LEU A 378 5.49 -8.88 -16.03
N GLU A 379 6.20 -9.64 -16.86
CA GLU A 379 6.73 -9.18 -18.15
C GLU A 379 6.45 -10.21 -19.24
N SER A 380 5.93 -9.78 -20.39
CA SER A 380 5.72 -10.64 -21.56
C SER A 380 5.85 -9.88 -22.87
N SER A 381 6.21 -10.58 -23.94
CA SER A 381 6.13 -10.05 -25.30
C SER A 381 4.69 -9.95 -25.80
N LYS A 382 3.77 -10.74 -25.23
CA LYS A 382 2.33 -10.73 -25.54
C LYS A 382 1.59 -9.80 -24.60
N GLU A 383 0.32 -9.50 -24.93
CA GLU A 383 -0.56 -8.79 -24.02
C GLU A 383 -0.87 -9.63 -22.78
N LEU A 384 -0.96 -8.97 -21.62
CA LEU A 384 -1.13 -9.61 -20.31
C LEU A 384 -2.58 -9.57 -19.82
N GLU A 385 -3.58 -9.58 -20.71
CA GLU A 385 -4.99 -9.34 -20.30
C GLU A 385 -5.53 -10.43 -19.36
N PHE A 386 -5.16 -11.70 -19.59
CA PHE A 386 -5.50 -12.79 -18.66
C PHE A 386 -4.95 -12.51 -17.25
N GLN A 387 -3.69 -12.12 -17.14
CA GLN A 387 -3.06 -11.78 -15.87
C GLN A 387 -3.73 -10.56 -15.23
N LYS A 388 -4.12 -9.53 -16.00
CA LYS A 388 -4.90 -8.40 -15.46
C LYS A 388 -6.22 -8.85 -14.85
N GLN A 389 -6.93 -9.76 -15.51
CA GLN A 389 -8.21 -10.29 -15.02
C GLN A 389 -8.05 -11.08 -13.73
N ILE A 390 -7.14 -12.06 -13.71
CA ILE A 390 -6.91 -12.91 -12.54
C ILE A 390 -6.37 -12.12 -11.33
N MET A 391 -5.51 -11.13 -11.58
CA MET A 391 -4.99 -10.28 -10.50
C MET A 391 -6.03 -9.29 -9.97
N SER A 392 -7.08 -8.99 -10.75
CA SER A 392 -8.24 -8.21 -10.28
C SER A 392 -9.14 -9.00 -9.34
N LEU A 393 -9.01 -10.33 -9.29
CA LEU A 393 -9.75 -11.18 -8.36
C LEU A 393 -9.19 -11.14 -6.94
N LEU A 394 -8.05 -10.49 -6.69
CA LEU A 394 -7.49 -10.35 -5.35
C LEU A 394 -8.41 -9.48 -4.45
N PRO A 395 -8.34 -9.63 -3.12
CA PRO A 395 -9.14 -8.82 -2.18
C PRO A 395 -9.02 -7.32 -2.45
N CYS A 396 -7.78 -6.86 -2.64
CA CYS A 396 -7.45 -5.51 -3.05
C CYS A 396 -6.21 -5.57 -3.95
N SER A 397 -6.30 -5.01 -5.16
CA SER A 397 -5.16 -4.85 -6.05
C SER A 397 -5.17 -3.51 -6.77
N PHE A 398 -3.97 -2.97 -6.98
CA PHE A 398 -3.70 -1.85 -7.86
C PHE A 398 -2.80 -2.36 -8.98
N ILE A 399 -3.32 -2.32 -10.21
CA ILE A 399 -2.68 -2.89 -11.38
C ILE A 399 -2.25 -1.74 -12.28
N VAL A 400 -0.95 -1.64 -12.56
CA VAL A 400 -0.40 -0.70 -13.53
C VAL A 400 -0.04 -1.47 -14.79
N ASP A 401 -0.71 -1.16 -15.89
CA ASP A 401 -0.34 -1.65 -17.21
C ASP A 401 0.62 -0.66 -17.85
N ALA A 402 1.80 -1.15 -18.19
CA ALA A 402 2.90 -0.35 -18.69
C ALA A 402 3.62 -1.06 -19.83
N ARG A 403 4.37 -0.29 -20.60
CA ARG A 403 5.34 -0.81 -21.56
C ARG A 403 6.73 -0.50 -21.04
N LYS A 404 7.56 -1.52 -20.85
CA LYS A 404 8.99 -1.31 -20.63
C LYS A 404 9.55 -0.64 -21.88
N VAL A 405 10.16 0.52 -21.71
CA VAL A 405 10.80 1.30 -22.79
C VAL A 405 12.32 1.25 -22.69
N TYR A 406 12.87 0.75 -21.58
CA TYR A 406 14.30 0.59 -21.36
C TYR A 406 14.61 -0.53 -20.35
N PRO A 407 15.65 -1.35 -20.54
CA PRO A 407 16.56 -1.39 -21.70
C PRO A 407 15.97 -2.14 -22.91
N ASN A 408 14.98 -3.00 -22.69
CA ASN A 408 14.30 -3.77 -23.72
C ASN A 408 12.80 -3.47 -23.71
N THR A 409 12.12 -3.77 -24.82
CA THR A 409 10.69 -3.51 -24.95
C THR A 409 9.87 -4.76 -24.63
N CYS A 410 8.96 -4.65 -23.66
CA CYS A 410 7.95 -5.67 -23.36
C CYS A 410 6.70 -5.05 -22.74
N ASN A 411 5.60 -5.80 -22.71
CA ASN A 411 4.44 -5.45 -21.90
C ASN A 411 4.70 -5.84 -20.46
N THR A 412 4.28 -4.98 -19.53
CA THR A 412 4.57 -5.13 -18.12
C THR A 412 3.33 -4.85 -17.29
N LEU A 413 3.08 -5.70 -16.30
CA LEU A 413 2.13 -5.40 -15.23
C LEU A 413 2.85 -5.24 -13.90
N PHE A 414 2.56 -4.14 -13.21
CA PHE A 414 2.85 -4.00 -11.79
C PHE A 414 1.57 -4.28 -11.03
N VAL A 415 1.55 -5.35 -10.24
CA VAL A 415 0.41 -5.74 -9.44
C VAL A 415 0.74 -5.49 -7.98
N PHE A 416 0.36 -4.32 -7.46
CA PHE A 416 0.39 -4.09 -6.03
C PHE A 416 -0.83 -4.77 -5.43
N PHE A 417 -0.63 -5.60 -4.41
CA PHE A 417 -1.72 -6.30 -3.76
C PHE A 417 -1.68 -6.10 -2.26
N GLN A 418 -2.84 -6.25 -1.64
CA GLN A 418 -2.97 -6.33 -0.19
C GLN A 418 -3.86 -7.51 0.16
N ILE A 419 -3.33 -8.40 0.99
CA ILE A 419 -3.98 -9.66 1.34
C ILE A 419 -3.86 -9.93 2.84
N THR A 420 -4.66 -10.87 3.32
CA THR A 420 -4.68 -11.21 4.74
C THR A 420 -3.40 -11.92 5.16
N PRO A 421 -2.83 -11.60 6.36
CA PRO A 421 -1.58 -12.20 6.85
C PRO A 421 -1.53 -13.73 6.74
N GLN A 422 -2.67 -14.40 7.01
CA GLN A 422 -2.78 -15.86 7.02
C GLN A 422 -2.54 -16.51 5.66
N SER A 423 -2.86 -15.79 4.59
CA SER A 423 -2.87 -16.30 3.21
C SER A 423 -1.68 -15.81 2.43
N PHE A 424 -0.91 -14.88 2.99
CA PHE A 424 0.23 -14.22 2.37
C PHE A 424 1.25 -15.22 1.82
N TRP A 425 1.79 -16.08 2.68
CA TRP A 425 2.82 -17.03 2.26
C TRP A 425 2.31 -18.15 1.34
N ASN A 426 1.06 -18.58 1.54
CA ASN A 426 0.45 -19.55 0.62
C ASN A 426 0.27 -18.93 -0.77
N PHE A 427 -0.12 -17.65 -0.84
CA PHE A 427 -0.20 -16.89 -2.08
C PHE A 427 1.17 -16.78 -2.76
N PHE A 428 2.23 -16.44 -2.01
CA PHE A 428 3.59 -16.40 -2.55
C PHE A 428 4.07 -17.76 -3.04
N LYS A 429 3.80 -18.84 -2.29
CA LYS A 429 4.14 -20.20 -2.70
C LYS A 429 3.45 -20.57 -4.01
N ILE A 430 2.17 -20.23 -4.15
CA ILE A 430 1.40 -20.45 -5.39
C ILE A 430 2.00 -19.62 -6.53
N CYS A 431 2.23 -18.31 -6.33
CA CYS A 431 2.84 -17.44 -7.32
C CYS A 431 4.21 -17.96 -7.78
N ASN A 432 5.04 -18.47 -6.86
CA ASN A 432 6.32 -19.05 -7.19
C ASN A 432 6.18 -20.35 -7.99
N SER A 433 5.23 -21.22 -7.63
CA SER A 433 4.96 -22.46 -8.38
C SER A 433 4.35 -22.23 -9.77
N LYS A 434 3.64 -21.12 -9.95
CA LYS A 434 2.97 -20.72 -11.20
C LYS A 434 3.70 -19.58 -11.92
N LYS A 435 4.96 -19.36 -11.59
CA LYS A 435 5.73 -18.18 -12.01
C LYS A 435 5.75 -18.03 -13.53
N ASP A 436 6.05 -19.12 -14.24
CA ASP A 436 6.16 -19.10 -15.70
C ASP A 436 4.79 -18.97 -16.38
N GLU A 437 3.77 -19.68 -15.88
CA GLU A 437 2.37 -19.59 -16.36
C GLU A 437 1.82 -18.16 -16.24
N LEU A 438 2.16 -17.48 -15.14
CA LEU A 438 1.71 -16.12 -14.85
C LEU A 438 2.65 -15.03 -15.38
N ASN A 439 3.74 -15.39 -16.07
CA ASN A 439 4.78 -14.46 -16.52
C ASN A 439 5.37 -13.58 -15.39
N ILE A 440 5.42 -14.10 -14.16
CA ILE A 440 5.94 -13.37 -13.00
C ILE A 440 7.46 -13.29 -13.11
N LYS A 441 8.01 -12.09 -13.30
CA LYS A 441 9.46 -11.87 -13.38
C LYS A 441 10.09 -11.70 -12.01
N LYS A 442 9.49 -10.83 -11.17
CA LYS A 442 9.97 -10.51 -9.82
C LYS A 442 8.78 -10.43 -8.86
N MET A 443 9.03 -10.74 -7.60
CA MET A 443 8.06 -10.62 -6.52
C MET A 443 8.72 -9.86 -5.38
N PHE A 444 8.04 -8.84 -4.88
CA PHE A 444 8.48 -8.01 -3.78
C PHE A 444 7.41 -7.99 -2.70
N TYR A 445 7.82 -7.83 -1.46
CA TYR A 445 6.90 -7.77 -0.33
C TYR A 445 7.39 -6.83 0.77
N GLU A 446 6.44 -6.39 1.60
CA GLU A 446 6.64 -5.41 2.67
C GLU A 446 7.14 -4.09 2.11
N SER A 447 6.21 -3.32 1.55
CA SER A 447 6.55 -2.04 0.98
C SER A 447 6.91 -1.06 2.08
N ARG A 448 8.15 -0.55 2.06
CA ARG A 448 8.60 0.55 2.93
C ARG A 448 8.33 1.87 2.22
N ARG A 449 7.04 2.20 2.06
CA ARG A 449 6.63 3.39 1.30
C ARG A 449 7.02 4.67 2.01
N ILE A 450 7.66 5.59 1.27
CA ILE A 450 7.78 6.98 1.69
C ILE A 450 6.75 7.80 0.92
N GLY A 451 5.53 7.79 1.45
CA GLY A 451 4.45 8.68 1.05
C GLY A 451 4.07 8.71 -0.44
N THR A 452 3.11 9.56 -0.75
CA THR A 452 2.79 9.96 -2.12
C THR A 452 2.65 11.46 -2.10
N ARG A 453 3.44 12.16 -2.90
CA ARG A 453 3.37 13.62 -2.96
C ARG A 453 2.00 14.02 -3.55
N SER A 454 1.60 15.26 -3.36
CA SER A 454 0.40 15.86 -3.97
C SER A 454 0.72 16.54 -5.32
N ILE A 455 -0.22 16.56 -6.28
CA ILE A 455 0.04 17.21 -7.60
C ILE A 455 0.14 18.73 -7.48
N THR A 456 -0.24 19.30 -6.34
CA THR A 456 -0.09 20.73 -6.00
C THR A 456 1.32 21.26 -6.22
N LEU A 457 2.34 20.43 -5.99
CA LEU A 457 3.74 20.79 -6.22
C LEU A 457 4.07 21.14 -7.66
N LEU A 458 3.23 20.70 -8.60
CA LEU A 458 3.38 21.01 -10.02
C LEU A 458 2.73 22.35 -10.36
N PHE A 459 1.83 22.91 -9.55
CA PHE A 459 0.96 24.03 -9.96
C PHE A 459 1.72 25.26 -10.41
N ASP A 460 2.85 25.58 -9.77
CA ASP A 460 3.72 26.70 -10.14
C ASP A 460 4.45 26.49 -11.47
N ARG A 461 4.46 25.25 -11.97
CA ARG A 461 4.97 24.89 -13.29
C ARG A 461 3.91 25.00 -14.37
N TRP A 462 2.63 25.22 -14.05
CA TRP A 462 1.58 25.35 -15.06
C TRP A 462 1.59 26.74 -15.70
N ASP A 463 1.79 26.79 -17.03
CA ASP A 463 1.65 27.97 -17.85
C ASP A 463 0.24 27.97 -18.48
N GLU A 464 -0.68 28.77 -17.93
CA GLU A 464 -2.08 28.83 -18.39
C GLU A 464 -2.23 29.42 -19.78
N GLU A 465 -1.39 30.38 -20.18
CA GLU A 465 -1.48 31.01 -21.50
C GLU A 465 -1.06 30.01 -22.58
N LYS A 466 0.08 29.34 -22.36
CA LYS A 466 0.63 28.36 -23.30
C LYS A 466 0.00 26.97 -23.13
N GLN A 467 -0.79 26.77 -22.07
CA GLN A 467 -1.40 25.51 -21.72
C GLN A 467 -0.37 24.35 -21.67
N GLN A 468 0.76 24.59 -21.02
CA GLN A 468 1.87 23.65 -20.94
C GLN A 468 2.57 23.70 -19.58
N TRP A 469 3.29 22.64 -19.26
CA TRP A 469 4.13 22.60 -18.07
C TRP A 469 5.54 23.14 -18.36
N LYS A 470 6.01 24.03 -17.51
CA LYS A 470 7.39 24.52 -17.48
C LYS A 470 8.29 23.46 -16.85
N TRP A 471 9.42 23.17 -17.48
CA TRP A 471 10.41 22.22 -16.98
C TRP A 471 11.77 22.90 -16.94
N TYR A 472 12.48 22.80 -15.81
CA TYR A 472 13.81 23.40 -15.66
C TYR A 472 14.92 22.35 -15.76
N ASP A 473 16.08 22.78 -16.26
CA ASP A 473 17.18 21.87 -16.58
C ASP A 473 17.74 21.16 -15.34
N ASN A 474 17.87 21.87 -14.22
CA ASN A 474 18.29 21.30 -12.94
C ASN A 474 17.33 20.23 -12.39
N GLU A 475 16.06 20.23 -12.80
CA GLU A 475 15.08 19.20 -12.42
C GLU A 475 15.29 17.89 -13.21
N VAL A 476 16.02 17.91 -14.33
CA VAL A 476 16.41 16.70 -15.06
C VAL A 476 17.53 15.95 -14.33
N ASP A 477 18.51 16.69 -13.82
CA ASP A 477 19.79 16.11 -13.38
C ASP A 477 19.65 15.27 -12.10
N VAL A 478 18.57 15.46 -11.35
CA VAL A 478 18.25 14.64 -10.17
C VAL A 478 18.12 13.15 -10.53
N PHE A 479 17.72 12.84 -11.77
CA PHE A 479 17.60 11.45 -12.24
C PHE A 479 18.93 10.83 -12.70
N ALA A 480 20.00 11.62 -12.85
CA ALA A 480 21.29 11.20 -13.39
C ALA A 480 22.28 10.66 -12.35
N PHE A 481 22.00 10.78 -11.04
CA PHE A 481 22.94 10.47 -9.94
C PHE A 481 24.24 11.32 -9.89
N GLU A 482 24.44 12.27 -10.80
CA GLU A 482 25.74 12.98 -10.97
C GLU A 482 26.06 14.02 -9.87
N ASN A 483 25.08 14.45 -9.06
CA ASN A 483 25.25 15.50 -8.02
C ASN A 483 25.11 14.96 -6.58
N VAL A 484 25.47 13.70 -6.36
CA VAL A 484 25.26 13.02 -5.09
C VAL A 484 26.63 12.70 -4.48
N SER A 485 27.15 13.65 -3.70
CA SER A 485 28.52 13.65 -3.16
C SER A 485 28.88 12.47 -2.25
N PHE A 486 27.90 11.68 -1.80
CA PHE A 486 28.11 10.48 -0.99
C PHE A 486 28.17 9.17 -1.79
N LEU A 487 28.21 9.25 -3.13
CA LEU A 487 28.26 8.06 -4.00
C LEU A 487 29.63 7.77 -4.58
N THR A 488 30.57 8.71 -4.47
CA THR A 488 31.98 8.55 -4.82
C THR A 488 32.72 7.97 -3.62
N ASP A 489 32.53 6.66 -3.40
CA ASP A 489 33.45 5.80 -2.66
C ASP A 489 33.88 4.69 -3.61
#